data_AF-A0A9W7GFC8-F1
#
_entry.id   AF-A0A9W7GFC8-F1
#
_cell.length_a   1.000
_cell.length_b   1.000
_cell.length_c   1.000
_cell.angle_alpha   90.00
_cell.angle_beta   90.00
_cell.angle_gamma   90.00
#
_symmetry.space_group_name_H-M   'P 1'
#
loop_
_entity.id
_entity.type
_entity.pdbx_description
1 polymer ?
#
loop_
_entity_poly.entity_id
_entity_poly.type
_entity_poly.pdbx_seq_one_letter_code
_entity_poly.pdbx_strand_id
1 'polypeptide(L)'
;MSNSSFSCTHFGGSVFSPCSGYGECVDEPTPFREGERGRCICQPGHGPADFLNSEGLDCLVSTSALYTWWLILSIGYTLVVAFGFYKTLPYFQKEEWRFQAIRKNRKVLALANGILAAMLKCCEGWIRVFTKTYPGQPGIGAWPVTIVAAIGGAFAWAIVFPSILEQVLTIMIKSSSIGGAEGKKVAEKMEAMHSIMKMQRPISVLAFSMIIGMKIFEDPFIQQYFVVAYFLGCSVISFFFVFVVGLPAIAAFEQTIRESMGDNPNPKMKALHGKVCMFLREIRNNGYSNTASAIIFDVCPFLWSVAPYQNAFGWTMGIVVYTVGILFMAPSSGKPAKMAASSTTISTTMSSNSSEDDDK
;
A
#
# COMPACT_ATOMS: atom_id res chain seq x y z
N MET A 1 -53.81 23.61 4.10
CA MET A 1 -52.45 23.46 4.68
C MET A 1 -51.67 22.58 3.71
N SER A 2 -50.67 23.14 3.04
CA SER A 2 -49.87 22.43 2.05
C SER A 2 -49.02 21.37 2.74
N ASN A 3 -49.22 20.10 2.40
CA ASN A 3 -48.28 19.03 2.69
C ASN A 3 -46.99 19.30 1.89
N SER A 4 -46.08 20.10 2.44
CA SER A 4 -44.69 20.11 1.99
C SER A 4 -44.09 18.78 2.45
N SER A 5 -44.06 17.80 1.57
CA SER A 5 -43.27 16.58 1.77
C SER A 5 -41.80 16.97 1.87
N PHE A 6 -41.27 17.10 3.08
CA PHE A 6 -39.82 17.16 3.28
C PHE A 6 -39.26 15.76 3.04
N SER A 7 -38.12 15.67 2.35
CA SER A 7 -37.55 14.41 1.90
C SER A 7 -36.15 14.29 2.48
N CYS A 8 -35.91 13.26 3.29
CA CYS A 8 -34.54 12.85 3.57
C CYS A 8 -34.03 12.12 2.33
N THR A 9 -33.28 12.85 1.51
CA THR A 9 -32.60 12.32 0.34
C THR A 9 -31.38 11.51 0.74
N HIS A 10 -31.25 10.35 0.09
CA HIS A 10 -30.06 9.52 0.15
C HIS A 10 -28.94 10.01 -0.73
N PHE A 11 -27.72 9.71 -0.31
CA PHE A 11 -26.60 9.62 -1.24
C PHE A 11 -26.83 8.44 -2.21
N GLY A 12 -27.11 8.74 -3.48
CA GLY A 12 -27.20 7.72 -4.54
C GLY A 12 -28.61 7.21 -4.88
N GLY A 13 -29.68 7.87 -4.43
CA GLY A 13 -31.06 7.52 -4.78
C GLY A 13 -31.71 6.51 -3.84
N SER A 14 -33.04 6.43 -3.89
CA SER A 14 -33.98 5.88 -2.90
C SER A 14 -33.92 4.36 -2.63
N VAL A 15 -32.76 3.70 -2.74
CA VAL A 15 -32.68 2.24 -2.74
C VAL A 15 -32.97 1.63 -1.36
N PHE A 16 -32.59 2.30 -0.26
CA PHE A 16 -32.61 1.72 1.08
C PHE A 16 -33.66 2.26 2.05
N SER A 17 -34.74 2.91 1.56
CA SER A 17 -35.76 3.63 2.38
C SER A 17 -35.19 4.85 3.13
N PRO A 18 -35.97 5.88 3.52
CA PRO A 18 -35.45 7.09 4.19
C PRO A 18 -34.48 6.78 5.34
N CYS A 19 -33.37 7.51 5.41
CA CYS A 19 -32.28 7.28 6.40
C CYS A 19 -31.78 5.82 6.47
N SER A 20 -31.87 5.09 5.34
CA SER A 20 -31.39 3.73 5.13
C SER A 20 -32.04 2.69 6.05
N GLY A 21 -33.21 3.03 6.62
CA GLY A 21 -33.91 2.19 7.59
C GLY A 21 -33.28 2.19 8.99
N TYR A 22 -32.21 2.95 9.22
CA TYR A 22 -31.46 3.01 10.48
C TYR A 22 -31.52 4.39 11.14
N GLY A 23 -32.51 5.20 10.78
CA GLY A 23 -32.70 6.52 11.34
C GLY A 23 -34.09 7.08 11.07
N GLU A 24 -34.37 8.20 11.71
CA GLU A 24 -35.61 8.96 11.55
C GLU A 24 -35.36 10.23 10.74
N CYS A 25 -36.25 10.52 9.79
CA CYS A 25 -36.20 11.75 9.02
C CYS A 25 -36.96 12.86 9.76
N VAL A 26 -36.25 13.90 10.20
CA VAL A 26 -36.84 15.04 10.92
C VAL A 26 -36.88 16.29 10.06
N ASP A 27 -37.91 17.12 10.25
CA ASP A 27 -38.13 18.37 9.53
C ASP A 27 -37.25 19.52 10.06
N GLU A 28 -35.93 19.29 10.09
CA GLU A 28 -34.92 20.27 10.47
C GLU A 28 -34.20 20.82 9.23
N PRO A 29 -33.66 22.06 9.29
CA PRO A 29 -32.77 22.57 8.25
C PRO A 29 -31.59 21.62 8.02
N THR A 30 -31.28 21.35 6.76
CA THR A 30 -30.05 20.60 6.46
C THR A 30 -28.83 21.48 6.79
N PRO A 31 -27.72 20.92 7.28
CA PRO A 31 -26.52 21.71 7.55
C PRO A 31 -25.80 22.20 6.28
N PHE A 32 -26.24 21.78 5.09
CA PHE A 32 -25.45 21.89 3.87
C PHE A 32 -26.08 22.75 2.76
N ARG A 33 -27.39 22.99 2.79
CA ARG A 33 -28.07 23.85 1.82
C ARG A 33 -29.12 24.72 2.50
N GLU A 34 -28.94 26.02 2.35
CA GLU A 34 -29.88 27.03 2.84
C GLU A 34 -31.22 26.87 2.12
N GLY A 35 -32.30 26.67 2.88
CA GLY A 35 -33.65 26.46 2.36
C GLY A 35 -34.07 25.00 2.14
N GLU A 36 -33.16 24.02 2.25
CA GLU A 36 -33.51 22.59 2.25
C GLU A 36 -33.80 22.08 3.67
N ARG A 37 -34.84 21.26 3.82
CA ARG A 37 -35.29 20.67 5.10
C ARG A 37 -35.40 19.15 4.99
N GLY A 38 -35.07 18.45 6.07
CA GLY A 38 -35.04 16.99 6.13
C GLY A 38 -33.65 16.50 6.58
N ARG A 39 -33.53 16.14 7.86
CA ARG A 39 -32.28 15.63 8.46
C ARG A 39 -32.48 14.21 8.98
N CYS A 40 -31.52 13.33 8.75
CA CYS A 40 -31.50 11.99 9.33
C CYS A 40 -30.91 11.98 10.74
N ILE A 41 -31.68 11.51 11.72
CA ILE A 41 -31.20 11.19 13.07
C ILE A 41 -30.98 9.68 13.14
N CYS A 42 -29.74 9.25 13.29
CA CYS A 42 -29.39 7.84 13.27
C CYS A 42 -29.68 7.13 14.59
N GLN A 43 -30.11 5.88 14.49
CA GLN A 43 -30.25 4.99 15.63
C GLN A 43 -28.88 4.72 16.29
N PRO A 44 -28.85 4.36 17.60
CA PRO A 44 -27.62 4.01 18.27
C PRO A 44 -26.83 2.92 17.53
N GLY A 45 -25.52 3.15 17.33
CA GLY A 45 -24.64 2.22 16.61
C GLY A 45 -24.61 2.40 15.08
N HIS A 46 -25.40 3.34 14.55
CA HIS A 46 -25.37 3.78 13.16
C HIS A 46 -24.92 5.24 13.05
N GLY A 47 -24.43 5.65 11.89
CA GLY A 47 -23.90 6.98 11.69
C GLY A 47 -23.63 7.34 10.22
N PRO A 48 -23.10 8.56 9.99
CA PRO A 48 -22.81 9.07 8.66
C PRO A 48 -21.68 8.29 7.98
N ALA A 49 -21.63 8.35 6.66
CA ALA A 49 -20.55 7.78 5.86
C ALA A 49 -19.22 8.50 6.17
N ASP A 50 -18.20 7.76 6.60
CA ASP A 50 -16.91 8.29 7.10
C ASP A 50 -16.11 9.11 6.06
N PHE A 51 -16.40 9.05 4.75
CA PHE A 51 -15.72 9.83 3.70
C PHE A 51 -16.42 11.14 3.28
N LEU A 52 -17.69 11.28 3.65
CA LEU A 52 -18.52 12.44 3.31
C LEU A 52 -18.99 13.00 4.63
N ASN A 53 -18.84 14.30 4.89
CA ASN A 53 -19.56 14.94 5.98
C ASN A 53 -21.07 14.87 5.66
N SER A 54 -21.65 13.71 5.94
CA SER A 54 -23.00 13.30 5.61
C SER A 54 -23.84 13.27 6.88
N GLU A 55 -23.43 14.04 7.88
CA GLU A 55 -24.17 14.21 9.12
C GLU A 55 -25.58 14.71 8.79
N GLY A 56 -26.58 13.89 9.09
CA GLY A 56 -27.96 14.24 8.75
C GLY A 56 -28.40 13.87 7.32
N LEU A 57 -27.57 13.20 6.52
CA LEU A 57 -27.94 12.72 5.18
C LEU A 57 -28.26 11.22 5.15
N ASP A 58 -27.52 10.41 5.90
CA ASP A 58 -27.69 8.95 5.89
C ASP A 58 -27.19 8.29 7.19
N CYS A 59 -27.71 7.09 7.48
CA CYS A 59 -27.42 6.28 8.67
C CYS A 59 -26.98 4.85 8.33
N LEU A 60 -26.57 4.60 7.09
CA LEU A 60 -26.24 3.26 6.60
C LEU A 60 -25.02 2.64 7.29
N VAL A 61 -24.07 3.44 7.79
CA VAL A 61 -22.83 2.91 8.38
C VAL A 61 -23.07 2.45 9.81
N SER A 62 -22.93 1.14 10.04
CA SER A 62 -22.75 0.59 11.38
C SER A 62 -21.38 1.02 11.94
N THR A 63 -21.42 1.98 12.87
CA THR A 63 -20.22 2.53 13.52
C THR A 63 -19.55 1.45 14.37
N SER A 64 -20.32 0.63 15.09
CA SER A 64 -19.82 -0.49 15.89
C SER A 64 -19.00 -1.49 15.07
N ALA A 65 -19.49 -1.87 13.88
CA ALA A 65 -18.79 -2.77 12.98
C ALA A 65 -17.49 -2.14 12.47
N LEU A 66 -17.55 -0.87 12.03
CA LEU A 66 -16.40 -0.15 11.51
C LEU A 66 -15.31 0.04 12.59
N TYR A 67 -15.67 0.38 13.82
CA TYR A 67 -14.74 0.48 14.94
C TYR A 67 -14.07 -0.85 15.26
N THR A 68 -14.84 -1.93 15.25
CA THR A 68 -14.32 -3.28 15.50
C THR A 68 -13.32 -3.66 14.42
N TRP A 69 -13.63 -3.34 13.16
CA TRP A 69 -12.73 -3.58 12.05
C TRP A 69 -11.44 -2.77 12.17
N TRP A 70 -11.52 -1.47 12.47
CA TRP A 70 -10.33 -0.65 12.69
C TRP A 70 -9.50 -1.09 13.88
N LEU A 71 -10.12 -1.61 14.95
CA LEU A 71 -9.40 -2.22 16.07
C LEU A 71 -8.62 -3.46 15.60
N ILE A 72 -9.25 -4.36 14.84
CA ILE A 72 -8.59 -5.54 14.26
C ILE A 72 -7.42 -5.11 13.36
N LEU A 73 -7.62 -4.07 12.52
CA LEU A 73 -6.57 -3.51 11.69
C LEU A 73 -5.41 -2.96 12.53
N SER A 74 -5.67 -2.20 13.60
CA SER A 74 -4.63 -1.68 14.49
C SER A 74 -3.79 -2.79 15.12
N ILE A 75 -4.45 -3.86 15.57
CA ILE A 75 -3.76 -5.04 16.13
C ILE A 75 -2.92 -5.70 15.02
N GLY A 76 -3.49 -5.95 13.84
CA GLY A 76 -2.79 -6.55 12.71
C GLY A 76 -1.56 -5.75 12.27
N TYR A 77 -1.69 -4.43 12.12
CA TYR A 77 -0.57 -3.56 11.79
C TYR A 77 0.48 -3.48 12.90
N THR A 78 0.07 -3.56 14.17
CA THR A 78 1.02 -3.67 15.29
C THR A 78 1.85 -4.95 15.19
N LEU A 79 1.23 -6.08 14.84
CA LEU A 79 1.93 -7.34 14.61
C LEU A 79 2.89 -7.25 13.42
N VAL A 80 2.48 -6.59 12.32
CA VAL A 80 3.35 -6.33 11.16
C VAL A 80 4.57 -5.50 11.56
N VAL A 81 4.37 -4.44 12.35
CA VAL A 81 5.46 -3.59 12.86
C VAL A 81 6.41 -4.39 13.74
N ALA A 82 5.88 -5.16 14.71
CA ALA A 82 6.67 -6.00 15.59
C ALA A 82 7.47 -7.05 14.81
N PHE A 83 6.84 -7.69 13.82
CA PHE A 83 7.49 -8.66 12.95
C PHE A 83 8.57 -8.03 12.06
N GLY A 84 8.29 -6.83 11.52
CA GLY A 84 9.26 -6.03 10.78
C GLY A 84 10.49 -5.73 11.62
N PHE A 85 10.29 -5.20 12.83
CA PHE A 85 11.38 -4.94 13.78
C PHE A 85 12.16 -6.20 14.11
N TYR A 86 11.49 -7.31 14.41
CA TYR A 86 12.15 -8.60 14.67
C TYR A 86 13.07 -9.03 13.51
N LYS A 87 12.66 -8.81 12.26
CA LYS A 87 13.47 -9.13 11.08
C LYS A 87 14.60 -8.13 10.82
N THR A 88 14.42 -6.84 11.13
CA THR A 88 15.43 -5.80 10.89
C THR A 88 16.44 -5.61 12.01
N LEU A 89 16.05 -5.89 13.26
CA LEU A 89 16.86 -5.60 14.44
C LEU A 89 18.26 -6.23 14.38
N PRO A 90 18.45 -7.50 13.94
CA PRO A 90 19.78 -8.09 13.81
C PRO A 90 20.66 -7.39 12.78
N TYR A 91 20.08 -6.69 11.80
CA TYR A 91 20.82 -5.88 10.83
C TYR A 91 21.23 -4.54 11.44
N PHE A 92 20.32 -3.85 12.13
CA PHE A 92 20.63 -2.57 12.78
C PHE A 92 21.66 -2.70 13.89
N GLN A 93 21.64 -3.80 14.65
CA GLN A 93 22.65 -4.08 15.67
C GLN A 93 24.06 -4.28 15.08
N LYS A 94 24.17 -4.86 13.88
CA LYS A 94 25.46 -5.10 13.22
C LYS A 94 26.07 -3.84 12.62
N GLU A 95 25.24 -2.94 12.11
CA GLU A 95 25.66 -1.68 11.47
C GLU A 95 25.78 -0.51 12.47
N GLU A 96 25.77 -0.80 13.78
CA GLU A 96 25.83 0.20 14.87
C GLU A 96 24.84 1.35 14.71
N TRP A 97 23.62 1.08 14.20
CA TRP A 97 22.59 2.11 13.96
C TRP A 97 23.02 3.26 13.04
N ARG A 98 24.06 3.08 12.22
CA ARG A 98 24.52 4.13 11.30
C ARG A 98 23.47 4.39 10.23
N PHE A 99 22.73 5.50 10.34
CA PHE A 99 21.71 5.91 9.35
C PHE A 99 22.22 5.91 7.91
N GLN A 100 23.51 6.24 7.69
CA GLN A 100 24.11 6.19 6.36
C GLN A 100 24.18 4.77 5.79
N ALA A 101 24.40 3.74 6.60
CA ALA A 101 24.41 2.34 6.18
C ALA A 101 23.01 1.88 5.72
N ILE A 102 21.97 2.31 6.45
CA ILE A 102 20.56 2.06 6.10
C ILE A 102 20.23 2.67 4.74
N ARG A 103 20.63 3.92 4.50
CA ARG A 103 20.36 4.63 3.24
C ARG A 103 21.07 4.00 2.04
N LYS A 104 22.26 3.40 2.24
CA LYS A 104 23.02 2.71 1.19
C LYS A 104 22.39 1.36 0.81
N ASN A 105 21.77 0.66 1.75
CA ASN A 105 21.11 -0.62 1.49
C ASN A 105 19.63 -0.44 1.14
N ARG A 106 19.34 -0.39 -0.17
CA ARG A 106 17.97 -0.15 -0.68
C ARG A 106 16.93 -1.15 -0.16
N LYS A 107 17.29 -2.41 0.12
CA LYS A 107 16.37 -3.41 0.69
C LYS A 107 16.00 -3.07 2.13
N VAL A 108 16.98 -2.67 2.93
CA VAL A 108 16.77 -2.29 4.33
C VAL A 108 16.01 -0.96 4.41
N LEU A 109 16.30 -0.02 3.52
CA LEU A 109 15.53 1.22 3.40
C LEU A 109 14.07 0.96 3.03
N ALA A 110 13.79 0.11 2.04
CA ALA A 110 12.43 -0.27 1.66
C ALA A 110 11.67 -0.94 2.81
N LEU A 111 12.36 -1.79 3.58
CA LEU A 111 11.82 -2.44 4.76
C LEU A 111 11.53 -1.44 5.90
N ALA A 112 12.44 -0.51 6.17
CA ALA A 112 12.23 0.56 7.15
C ALA A 112 11.05 1.46 6.77
N ASN A 113 10.92 1.82 5.48
CA ASN A 113 9.76 2.55 4.98
C ASN A 113 8.46 1.74 5.14
N GLY A 114 8.51 0.43 4.88
CA GLY A 114 7.36 -0.45 5.12
C GLY A 114 6.91 -0.47 6.58
N ILE A 115 7.86 -0.55 7.52
CA ILE A 115 7.58 -0.47 8.96
C ILE A 115 6.96 0.89 9.31
N LEU A 116 7.53 1.99 8.80
CA LEU A 116 7.00 3.33 9.05
C LEU A 116 5.57 3.50 8.52
N ALA A 117 5.26 3.00 7.32
CA ALA A 117 3.90 3.05 6.78
C ALA A 117 2.92 2.21 7.61
N ALA A 118 3.34 1.03 8.06
CA ALA A 118 2.55 0.20 8.98
C ALA A 118 2.31 0.89 10.34
N MET A 119 3.30 1.63 10.86
CA MET A 119 3.15 2.46 12.05
C MET A 119 2.12 3.58 11.84
N LEU A 120 2.16 4.29 10.70
CA LEU A 120 1.17 5.33 10.38
C LEU A 120 -0.25 4.75 10.32
N LYS A 121 -0.43 3.54 9.78
CA LYS A 121 -1.74 2.87 9.75
C LYS A 121 -2.19 2.39 11.11
N CYS A 122 -1.26 1.91 11.95
CA CYS A 122 -1.54 1.63 13.35
C CYS A 122 -2.00 2.89 14.10
N CYS A 123 -1.31 4.02 13.92
CA CYS A 123 -1.71 5.31 14.49
C CYS A 123 -3.10 5.74 14.02
N GLU A 124 -3.40 5.64 12.72
CA GLU A 124 -4.73 5.95 12.19
C GLU A 124 -5.82 5.12 12.88
N GLY A 125 -5.64 3.79 12.93
CA GLY A 125 -6.62 2.90 13.53
C GLY A 125 -6.81 3.16 15.03
N TRP A 126 -5.74 3.44 15.79
CA TRP A 126 -5.85 3.84 17.19
C TRP A 126 -6.55 5.18 17.37
N ILE A 127 -6.24 6.19 16.55
CA ILE A 127 -6.94 7.48 16.60
C ILE A 127 -8.43 7.24 16.37
N ARG A 128 -8.83 6.49 15.33
CA ARG A 128 -10.24 6.17 15.06
C ARG A 128 -10.93 5.42 16.20
N VAL A 129 -10.22 4.51 16.88
CA VAL A 129 -10.76 3.76 18.03
C VAL A 129 -10.90 4.64 19.27
N PHE A 130 -9.93 5.53 19.55
CA PHE A 130 -9.94 6.38 20.75
C PHE A 130 -10.73 7.66 20.59
N THR A 131 -10.95 8.16 19.36
CA THR A 131 -11.82 9.32 19.09
C THR A 131 -13.32 8.97 19.10
N LYS A 132 -13.69 7.75 19.48
CA LYS A 132 -15.06 7.34 19.86
C LYS A 132 -15.78 8.33 20.79
N THR A 133 -15.03 9.16 21.50
CA THR A 133 -15.51 10.15 22.47
C THR A 133 -16.18 11.39 21.86
N TYR A 134 -16.05 11.64 20.55
CA TYR A 134 -16.80 12.72 19.90
C TYR A 134 -18.07 12.16 19.23
N PRO A 135 -19.27 12.49 19.73
CA PRO A 135 -20.49 12.17 19.02
C PRO A 135 -20.45 12.86 17.65
N GLY A 136 -20.44 12.07 16.57
CA GLY A 136 -20.59 12.60 15.22
C GLY A 136 -19.68 12.00 14.15
N GLN A 137 -18.38 11.72 14.39
CA GLN A 137 -17.48 11.37 13.28
C GLN A 137 -16.30 10.47 13.65
N PRO A 138 -16.44 9.14 13.55
CA PRO A 138 -15.29 8.21 13.54
C PRO A 138 -14.48 8.18 12.25
N GLY A 139 -14.70 9.15 11.38
CA GLY A 139 -14.27 9.10 9.99
C GLY A 139 -13.26 10.15 9.54
N ILE A 140 -12.92 10.07 8.26
CA ILE A 140 -12.29 11.07 7.42
C ILE A 140 -13.20 12.30 7.45
N GLY A 141 -12.84 13.23 8.32
CA GLY A 141 -13.74 14.27 8.81
C GLY A 141 -13.23 14.84 10.13
N ALA A 142 -12.55 14.02 10.94
CA ALA A 142 -11.65 14.48 11.99
C ALA A 142 -10.28 14.84 11.39
N TRP A 143 -9.75 16.04 11.70
CA TRP A 143 -8.46 16.51 11.18
C TRP A 143 -7.29 15.52 11.43
N PRO A 144 -7.12 14.96 12.65
CA PRO A 144 -6.04 14.01 12.90
C PRO A 144 -6.14 12.73 12.04
N VAL A 145 -7.34 12.17 11.89
CA VAL A 145 -7.58 10.98 11.06
C VAL A 145 -7.32 11.29 9.59
N THR A 146 -7.83 12.42 9.10
CA THR A 146 -7.70 12.87 7.71
C THR A 146 -6.24 13.03 7.31
N ILE A 147 -5.44 13.71 8.15
CA ILE A 147 -4.01 13.95 7.89
C ILE A 147 -3.24 12.63 7.88
N VAL A 148 -3.45 11.76 8.87
CA VAL A 148 -2.73 10.48 8.94
C VAL A 148 -3.15 9.55 7.80
N ALA A 149 -4.43 9.53 7.43
CA ALA A 149 -4.93 8.73 6.31
C ALA A 149 -4.30 9.18 4.97
N ALA A 150 -4.27 10.50 4.71
CA ALA A 150 -3.69 11.10 3.52
C ALA A 150 -2.17 10.84 3.44
N ILE A 151 -1.42 11.17 4.50
CA ILE A 151 0.03 10.99 4.54
C ILE A 151 0.39 9.50 4.48
N GLY A 152 -0.25 8.68 5.30
CA GLY A 152 0.03 7.25 5.37
C GLY A 152 -0.30 6.54 4.07
N GLY A 153 -1.41 6.90 3.42
CA GLY A 153 -1.78 6.39 2.11
C GLY A 153 -0.82 6.83 1.00
N ALA A 154 -0.54 8.13 0.90
CA ALA A 154 0.43 8.67 -0.06
C ALA A 154 1.81 8.02 0.13
N PHE A 155 2.28 7.90 1.37
CA PHE A 155 3.58 7.30 1.67
C PHE A 155 3.64 5.81 1.29
N ALA A 156 2.59 5.03 1.60
CA ALA A 156 2.52 3.63 1.23
C ALA A 156 2.59 3.44 -0.30
N TRP A 157 1.75 4.17 -1.04
CA TRP A 157 1.57 4.00 -2.49
C TRP A 157 2.59 4.75 -3.35
N ALA A 158 3.20 5.83 -2.85
CA ALA A 158 4.22 6.58 -3.59
C ALA A 158 5.65 6.14 -3.24
N ILE A 159 5.87 5.49 -2.08
CA ILE A 159 7.22 5.15 -1.61
C ILE A 159 7.34 3.66 -1.33
N VAL A 160 6.53 3.07 -0.46
CA VAL A 160 6.74 1.69 0.01
C VAL A 160 6.54 0.68 -1.11
N PHE A 161 5.36 0.63 -1.74
CA PHE A 161 5.06 -0.35 -2.77
C PHE A 161 5.98 -0.21 -4.01
N PRO A 162 6.25 1.01 -4.53
CA PRO A 162 7.33 1.21 -5.49
C PRO A 162 8.66 0.62 -5.06
N SER A 163 9.09 0.89 -3.82
CA SER A 163 10.42 0.44 -3.36
C SER A 163 10.53 -1.08 -3.38
N ILE A 164 9.46 -1.80 -3.03
CA ILE A 164 9.41 -3.27 -3.08
C ILE A 164 9.55 -3.75 -4.53
N LEU A 165 8.75 -3.21 -5.45
CA LEU A 165 8.77 -3.61 -6.86
C LEU A 165 10.07 -3.20 -7.57
N GLU A 166 10.65 -2.04 -7.25
CA GLU A 166 11.96 -1.62 -7.75
C GLU A 166 13.05 -2.63 -7.41
N GLN A 167 12.99 -3.25 -6.22
CA GLN A 167 13.92 -4.33 -5.88
C GLN A 167 13.72 -5.56 -6.77
N VAL A 168 12.48 -5.94 -7.04
CA VAL A 168 12.16 -7.07 -7.95
C VAL A 168 12.67 -6.77 -9.35
N LEU A 169 12.34 -5.60 -9.91
CA LEU A 169 12.78 -5.19 -11.24
C LEU A 169 14.31 -5.12 -11.33
N THR A 170 14.99 -4.59 -10.31
CA THR A 170 16.46 -4.52 -10.28
C THR A 170 17.09 -5.91 -10.29
N ILE A 171 16.52 -6.87 -9.55
CA ILE A 171 16.99 -8.25 -9.58
C ILE A 171 16.81 -8.83 -10.98
N MET A 172 15.66 -8.61 -11.60
CA MET A 172 15.37 -9.09 -12.95
C MET A 172 16.30 -8.53 -14.01
N ILE A 173 16.54 -7.21 -13.99
CA ILE A 173 17.47 -6.57 -14.94
C ILE A 173 18.87 -7.16 -14.79
N LYS A 174 19.34 -7.42 -13.57
CA LYS A 174 20.65 -8.04 -13.35
C LYS A 174 20.70 -9.50 -13.83
N SER A 175 19.67 -10.29 -13.51
CA SER A 175 19.56 -11.69 -13.90
C SER A 175 19.36 -11.90 -15.41
N SER A 176 18.83 -10.89 -16.10
CA SER A 176 18.56 -10.94 -17.55
C SER A 176 19.82 -11.15 -18.41
N SER A 177 20.99 -10.75 -17.92
CA SER A 177 22.29 -10.96 -18.59
C SER A 177 22.63 -12.43 -18.83
N ILE A 178 21.98 -13.35 -18.10
CA ILE A 178 22.21 -14.79 -18.17
C ILE A 178 21.45 -15.43 -19.36
N GLY A 179 20.35 -14.81 -19.81
CA GLY A 179 19.41 -15.38 -20.79
C GLY A 179 19.68 -15.01 -22.26
N GLY A 180 20.84 -14.45 -22.59
CA GLY A 180 21.17 -14.07 -23.97
C GLY A 180 20.19 -13.05 -24.58
N ALA A 181 19.72 -13.30 -25.81
CA ALA A 181 18.86 -12.38 -26.55
C ALA A 181 17.46 -12.21 -25.94
N GLU A 182 16.86 -13.27 -25.40
CA GLU A 182 15.58 -13.19 -24.69
C GLU A 182 15.72 -12.48 -23.35
N GLY A 183 16.81 -12.75 -22.64
CA GLY A 183 17.18 -12.01 -21.44
C GLY A 183 17.24 -10.50 -21.70
N LYS A 184 17.89 -10.06 -22.79
CA LYS A 184 17.94 -8.64 -23.17
C LYS A 184 16.55 -8.02 -23.35
N LYS A 185 15.62 -8.72 -24.03
CA LYS A 185 14.23 -8.25 -24.18
C LYS A 185 13.51 -8.12 -22.83
N VAL A 186 13.75 -9.05 -21.90
CA VAL A 186 13.20 -8.97 -20.53
C VAL A 186 13.80 -7.77 -19.81
N ALA A 187 15.11 -7.52 -19.93
CA ALA A 187 15.77 -6.37 -19.32
C ALA A 187 15.16 -5.05 -19.80
N GLU A 188 15.03 -4.87 -21.12
CA GLU A 188 14.44 -3.69 -21.75
C GLU A 188 13.01 -3.45 -21.24
N LYS A 189 12.21 -4.52 -21.14
CA LYS A 189 10.84 -4.45 -20.59
C LYS A 189 10.83 -4.04 -19.11
N MET A 190 11.73 -4.59 -18.29
CA MET A 190 11.82 -4.26 -16.86
C MET A 190 12.36 -2.84 -16.62
N GLU A 191 13.27 -2.35 -17.47
CA GLU A 191 13.75 -0.96 -17.46
C GLU A 191 12.63 0.02 -17.82
N ALA A 192 11.83 -0.30 -18.83
CA ALA A 192 10.63 0.48 -19.18
C ALA A 192 9.66 0.54 -17.99
N MET A 193 9.35 -0.60 -17.37
CA MET A 193 8.51 -0.65 -16.16
C MET A 193 9.10 0.18 -15.01
N HIS A 194 10.42 0.12 -14.83
CA HIS A 194 11.13 0.91 -13.81
C HIS A 194 11.01 2.42 -14.07
N SER A 195 11.05 2.84 -15.33
CA SER A 195 10.85 4.25 -15.70
C SER A 195 9.42 4.71 -15.41
N ILE A 196 8.42 3.91 -15.83
CA ILE A 196 7.00 4.27 -15.70
C ILE A 196 6.57 4.32 -14.22
N MET A 197 7.14 3.48 -13.34
CA MET A 197 6.87 3.57 -11.90
C MET A 197 7.21 4.93 -11.27
N LYS A 198 8.13 5.70 -11.84
CA LYS A 198 8.43 7.06 -11.34
C LYS A 198 7.25 8.01 -11.54
N MET A 199 6.49 7.84 -12.64
CA MET A 199 5.29 8.64 -12.92
C MET A 199 4.14 8.31 -11.97
N GLN A 200 4.14 7.11 -11.39
CA GLN A 200 3.10 6.68 -10.46
C GLN A 200 3.14 7.44 -9.12
N ARG A 201 4.33 7.86 -8.68
CA ARG A 201 4.52 8.51 -7.38
C ARG A 201 3.71 9.81 -7.21
N PRO A 202 3.79 10.79 -8.13
CA PRO A 202 2.98 12.01 -8.01
C PRO A 202 1.48 11.73 -8.10
N ILE A 203 1.05 10.73 -8.90
CA ILE A 203 -0.35 10.32 -8.99
C ILE A 203 -0.84 9.79 -7.64
N SER A 204 -0.04 8.96 -6.97
CA SER A 204 -0.36 8.47 -5.61
C SER A 204 -0.47 9.60 -4.60
N VAL A 205 0.44 10.59 -4.63
CA VAL A 205 0.35 11.74 -3.73
C VAL A 205 -0.92 12.56 -4.00
N LEU A 206 -1.24 12.81 -5.27
CA LEU A 206 -2.42 13.57 -5.67
C LEU A 206 -3.73 12.86 -5.29
N ALA A 207 -3.82 11.54 -5.51
CA ALA A 207 -5.01 10.78 -5.16
C ALA A 207 -5.29 10.85 -3.65
N PHE A 208 -4.27 10.62 -2.82
CA PHE A 208 -4.44 10.63 -1.37
C PHE A 208 -4.54 12.04 -0.77
N SER A 209 -4.13 13.09 -1.48
CA SER A 209 -4.40 14.48 -1.05
C SER A 209 -5.87 14.87 -1.22
N MET A 210 -6.65 14.18 -2.07
CA MET A 210 -8.09 14.41 -2.20
C MET A 210 -8.86 14.20 -0.89
N ILE A 211 -8.35 13.33 0.00
CA ILE A 211 -8.88 13.14 1.36
C ILE A 211 -8.89 14.46 2.15
N ILE A 212 -7.87 15.31 1.96
CA ILE A 212 -7.80 16.63 2.62
C ILE A 212 -8.90 17.54 2.07
N GLY A 213 -9.16 17.49 0.76
CA GLY A 213 -10.25 18.21 0.12
C GLY A 213 -11.61 17.87 0.73
N MET A 214 -11.88 16.59 1.00
CA MET A 214 -13.12 16.14 1.67
C MET A 214 -13.33 16.81 3.03
N LYS A 215 -12.25 17.17 3.74
CA LYS A 215 -12.34 17.88 5.02
C LYS A 215 -12.50 19.40 4.87
N ILE A 216 -11.87 20.00 3.86
CA ILE A 216 -11.86 21.46 3.67
C ILE A 216 -13.23 21.96 3.19
N PHE A 217 -13.87 21.22 2.29
CA PHE A 217 -15.17 21.59 1.76
C PHE A 217 -16.28 21.00 2.61
N GLU A 218 -17.19 21.83 3.10
CA GLU A 218 -18.32 21.39 3.94
C GLU A 218 -19.52 20.91 3.11
N ASP A 219 -19.63 21.36 1.85
CA ASP A 219 -20.70 20.96 0.94
C ASP A 219 -20.53 19.48 0.53
N PRO A 220 -21.48 18.59 0.89
CA PRO A 220 -21.46 17.17 0.55
C PRO A 220 -21.43 16.92 -0.95
N PHE A 221 -22.02 17.80 -1.77
CA PHE A 221 -21.99 17.70 -3.23
C PHE A 221 -20.58 17.93 -3.77
N ILE A 222 -19.84 18.88 -3.20
CA ILE A 222 -18.43 19.12 -3.55
C ILE A 222 -17.57 17.94 -3.07
N GLN A 223 -17.81 17.45 -1.86
CA GLN A 223 -17.07 16.30 -1.31
C GLN A 223 -17.22 15.03 -2.17
N GLN A 224 -18.36 14.82 -2.84
CA GLN A 224 -18.52 13.66 -3.75
C GLN A 224 -17.44 13.64 -4.82
N TYR A 225 -17.13 14.78 -5.43
CA TYR A 225 -16.09 14.86 -6.45
C TYR A 225 -14.72 14.48 -5.89
N PHE A 226 -14.42 14.86 -4.64
CA PHE A 226 -13.18 14.44 -3.97
C PHE A 226 -13.16 12.94 -3.67
N VAL A 227 -14.29 12.36 -3.25
CA VAL A 227 -14.44 10.91 -3.01
C VAL A 227 -14.23 10.13 -4.30
N VAL A 228 -14.86 10.57 -5.40
CA VAL A 228 -14.68 9.99 -6.73
C VAL A 228 -13.23 10.12 -7.19
N ALA A 229 -12.62 11.30 -7.07
CA ALA A 229 -11.23 11.51 -7.45
C ALA A 229 -10.26 10.63 -6.63
N TYR A 230 -10.55 10.46 -5.34
CA TYR A 230 -9.79 9.59 -4.44
C TYR A 230 -9.88 8.11 -4.86
N PHE A 231 -11.08 7.58 -5.06
CA PHE A 231 -11.26 6.18 -5.44
C PHE A 231 -10.74 5.90 -6.86
N LEU A 232 -10.99 6.81 -7.82
CA LEU A 232 -10.46 6.70 -9.17
C LEU A 232 -8.94 6.67 -9.15
N GLY A 233 -8.34 7.56 -8.35
CA GLY A 233 -6.91 7.56 -8.09
C GLY A 233 -6.44 6.21 -7.54
N CYS A 234 -7.08 5.70 -6.47
CA CYS A 234 -6.77 4.40 -5.88
C CYS A 234 -6.88 3.25 -6.89
N SER A 235 -7.90 3.25 -7.75
CA SER A 235 -8.09 2.23 -8.79
C SER A 235 -7.02 2.29 -9.87
N VAL A 236 -6.70 3.48 -10.38
CA VAL A 236 -5.61 3.67 -11.36
C VAL A 236 -4.28 3.21 -10.76
N ILE A 237 -4.00 3.61 -9.52
CA ILE A 237 -2.80 3.22 -8.79
C ILE A 237 -2.73 1.71 -8.61
N SER A 238 -3.80 1.10 -8.08
CA SER A 238 -3.85 -0.35 -7.82
C SER A 238 -3.73 -1.15 -9.11
N PHE A 239 -4.46 -0.73 -10.16
CA PHE A 239 -4.38 -1.35 -11.49
C PHE A 239 -2.96 -1.31 -12.04
N PHE A 240 -2.33 -0.14 -11.99
CA PHE A 240 -0.96 0.04 -12.45
C PHE A 240 0.03 -0.86 -11.69
N PHE A 241 -0.02 -0.83 -10.35
CA PHE A 241 0.89 -1.64 -9.54
C PHE A 241 0.70 -3.15 -9.73
N VAL A 242 -0.55 -3.62 -9.82
CA VAL A 242 -0.84 -5.06 -9.90
C VAL A 242 -0.64 -5.58 -11.31
N PHE A 243 -1.29 -4.95 -12.30
CA PHE A 243 -1.41 -5.51 -13.65
C PHE A 243 -0.31 -5.03 -14.60
N VAL A 244 0.12 -3.77 -14.48
CA VAL A 244 1.12 -3.21 -15.41
C VAL A 244 2.53 -3.58 -14.98
N VAL A 245 2.81 -3.59 -13.67
CA VAL A 245 4.18 -3.81 -13.16
C VAL A 245 4.32 -5.10 -12.36
N GLY A 246 3.55 -5.27 -11.29
CA GLY A 246 3.76 -6.31 -10.28
C GLY A 246 3.66 -7.73 -10.82
N LEU A 247 2.52 -8.07 -11.44
CA LEU A 247 2.30 -9.40 -12.01
C LEU A 247 3.31 -9.74 -13.12
N PRO A 248 3.52 -8.87 -14.15
CA PRO A 248 4.51 -9.16 -15.18
C PRO A 248 5.93 -9.34 -14.64
N ALA A 249 6.36 -8.49 -13.70
CA ALA A 249 7.71 -8.55 -13.13
C ALA A 249 7.94 -9.84 -12.32
N ILE A 250 6.97 -10.22 -11.48
CA ILE A 250 7.11 -11.37 -10.60
C ILE A 250 6.91 -12.67 -11.36
N ALA A 251 6.02 -12.72 -12.35
CA ALA A 251 5.88 -13.88 -13.22
C ALA A 251 7.17 -14.13 -14.02
N ALA A 252 7.77 -13.08 -14.58
CA ALA A 252 9.08 -13.20 -15.23
C ALA A 252 10.15 -13.68 -14.23
N PHE A 253 10.11 -13.22 -12.98
CA PHE A 253 11.06 -13.66 -11.96
C PHE A 253 10.90 -15.13 -11.56
N GLU A 254 9.67 -15.59 -11.42
CA GLU A 254 9.37 -17.00 -11.15
C GLU A 254 9.92 -17.88 -12.28
N GLN A 255 9.67 -17.51 -13.53
CA GLN A 255 10.15 -18.23 -14.69
C GLN A 255 11.68 -18.31 -14.72
N THR A 256 12.39 -17.18 -14.52
CA THR A 256 13.86 -17.18 -14.50
C THR A 256 14.44 -18.04 -13.38
N ILE A 257 13.84 -18.04 -12.19
CA ILE A 257 14.29 -18.92 -11.10
C ILE A 257 14.05 -20.39 -11.46
N ARG A 258 12.89 -20.69 -12.04
CA ARG A 258 12.52 -22.05 -12.45
C ARG A 258 13.49 -22.62 -13.48
N GLU A 259 13.84 -21.83 -14.49
CA GLU A 259 14.83 -22.20 -15.51
C GLU A 259 16.23 -22.38 -14.90
N SER A 260 16.59 -21.54 -13.92
CA SER A 260 17.90 -21.59 -13.24
C SER A 260 18.04 -22.74 -12.23
N MET A 261 16.96 -23.40 -11.82
CA MET A 261 16.98 -24.44 -10.78
C MET A 261 17.53 -25.78 -11.26
N GLY A 262 17.37 -26.12 -12.55
CA GLY A 262 17.74 -27.43 -13.11
C GLY A 262 17.11 -28.62 -12.35
N ASP A 263 17.69 -29.81 -12.51
CA ASP A 263 17.16 -31.05 -11.90
C ASP A 263 17.54 -31.22 -10.41
N ASN A 264 18.61 -30.58 -9.95
CA ASN A 264 19.09 -30.66 -8.56
C ASN A 264 19.26 -29.27 -7.93
N PRO A 265 18.15 -28.61 -7.55
CA PRO A 265 18.20 -27.24 -7.05
C PRO A 265 18.82 -27.15 -5.65
N ASN A 266 19.73 -26.20 -5.48
CA ASN A 266 20.26 -25.83 -4.16
C ASN A 266 19.10 -25.41 -3.22
N PRO A 267 19.12 -25.81 -1.92
CA PRO A 267 18.12 -25.41 -0.93
C PRO A 267 17.80 -23.90 -0.89
N LYS A 268 18.80 -23.04 -1.13
CA LYS A 268 18.60 -21.58 -1.19
C LYS A 268 17.76 -21.15 -2.38
N MET A 269 17.96 -21.78 -3.55
CA MET A 269 17.20 -21.47 -4.75
C MET A 269 15.75 -21.95 -4.61
N LYS A 270 15.55 -23.14 -4.05
CA LYS A 270 14.23 -23.67 -3.70
C LYS A 270 13.48 -22.77 -2.72
N ALA A 271 14.17 -22.25 -1.69
CA ALA A 271 13.58 -21.29 -0.75
C ALA A 271 13.21 -19.95 -1.41
N LEU A 272 14.04 -19.45 -2.34
CA LEU A 272 13.74 -18.23 -3.10
C LEU A 272 12.54 -18.42 -4.03
N HIS A 273 12.49 -19.54 -4.76
CA HIS A 273 11.36 -19.91 -5.62
C HIS A 273 10.05 -19.97 -4.83
N GLY A 274 10.07 -20.60 -3.66
CA GLY A 274 8.90 -20.64 -2.77
C GLY A 274 8.42 -19.26 -2.32
N LYS A 275 9.35 -18.33 -2.01
CA LYS A 275 9.00 -16.94 -1.69
C LYS A 275 8.38 -16.20 -2.87
N VAL A 276 8.92 -16.39 -4.08
CA VAL A 276 8.42 -15.75 -5.30
C VAL A 276 7.04 -16.29 -5.67
N CYS A 277 6.83 -17.61 -5.58
CA CYS A 277 5.52 -18.22 -5.80
C CYS A 277 4.48 -17.70 -4.81
N MET A 278 4.84 -17.57 -3.53
CA MET A 278 3.97 -16.98 -2.52
C MET A 278 3.64 -15.53 -2.90
N PHE A 279 4.63 -14.72 -3.27
CA PHE A 279 4.40 -13.32 -3.62
C PHE A 279 3.53 -13.17 -4.87
N LEU A 280 3.75 -14.00 -5.89
CA LEU A 280 2.93 -14.04 -7.10
C LEU A 280 1.47 -14.39 -6.78
N ARG A 281 1.26 -15.40 -5.93
CA ARG A 281 -0.08 -15.81 -5.49
C ARG A 281 -0.78 -14.69 -4.73
N GLU A 282 -0.10 -14.04 -3.80
CA GLU A 282 -0.72 -12.99 -2.99
C GLU A 282 -1.00 -11.70 -3.79
N ILE A 283 -0.13 -11.33 -4.74
CA ILE A 283 -0.42 -10.21 -5.66
C ILE A 283 -1.59 -10.55 -6.58
N ARG A 284 -1.67 -11.78 -7.07
CA ARG A 284 -2.82 -12.21 -7.87
C ARG A 284 -4.10 -12.14 -7.05
N ASN A 285 -4.16 -12.80 -5.90
CA ASN A 285 -5.42 -12.94 -5.16
C ASN A 285 -5.82 -11.62 -4.46
N ASN A 286 -4.94 -11.05 -3.64
CA ASN A 286 -5.26 -9.84 -2.88
C ASN A 286 -5.18 -8.58 -3.74
N GLY A 287 -4.23 -8.52 -4.68
CA GLY A 287 -4.12 -7.40 -5.62
C GLY A 287 -5.32 -7.32 -6.57
N TYR A 288 -5.80 -8.45 -7.10
CA TYR A 288 -7.05 -8.46 -7.87
C TYR A 288 -8.25 -8.08 -7.02
N SER A 289 -8.38 -8.65 -5.81
CA SER A 289 -9.51 -8.34 -4.93
C SER A 289 -9.56 -6.85 -4.57
N ASN A 290 -8.40 -6.24 -4.26
CA ASN A 290 -8.32 -4.82 -3.96
C ASN A 290 -8.59 -3.93 -5.18
N THR A 291 -8.08 -4.31 -6.35
CA THR A 291 -8.31 -3.53 -7.58
C THR A 291 -9.76 -3.64 -8.04
N ALA A 292 -10.34 -4.84 -7.99
CA ALA A 292 -11.74 -5.07 -8.34
C ALA A 292 -12.67 -4.34 -7.37
N SER A 293 -12.40 -4.39 -6.05
CA SER A 293 -13.20 -3.65 -5.09
C SER A 293 -13.11 -2.14 -5.30
N ALA A 294 -11.92 -1.60 -5.59
CA ALA A 294 -11.76 -0.17 -5.89
C ALA A 294 -12.56 0.24 -7.15
N ILE A 295 -12.47 -0.54 -8.23
CA ILE A 295 -13.22 -0.28 -9.48
C ILE A 295 -14.73 -0.37 -9.25
N ILE A 296 -15.21 -1.37 -8.50
CA ILE A 296 -16.64 -1.50 -8.16
C ILE A 296 -17.13 -0.26 -7.44
N PHE A 297 -16.35 0.29 -6.50
CA PHE A 297 -16.70 1.51 -5.78
C PHE A 297 -16.61 2.76 -6.67
N ASP A 298 -15.75 2.79 -7.69
CA ASP A 298 -15.74 3.89 -8.66
C ASP A 298 -17.00 3.94 -9.53
N VAL A 299 -17.47 2.79 -10.00
CA VAL A 299 -18.55 2.71 -11.01
C VAL A 299 -19.94 2.60 -10.41
N CYS A 300 -20.07 2.36 -9.11
CA CYS A 300 -21.34 2.20 -8.41
C CYS A 300 -21.55 3.30 -7.37
N PRO A 301 -22.14 4.47 -7.74
CA PRO A 301 -22.35 5.59 -6.83
C PRO A 301 -23.13 5.27 -5.55
N PHE A 302 -24.05 4.30 -5.61
CA PHE A 302 -24.80 3.85 -4.44
C PHE A 302 -23.93 3.14 -3.39
N LEU A 303 -22.69 2.75 -3.73
CA LEU A 303 -21.73 2.18 -2.78
C LEU A 303 -20.88 3.25 -2.07
N TRP A 304 -20.96 4.52 -2.47
CA TRP A 304 -20.13 5.57 -1.86
C TRP A 304 -20.49 5.84 -0.39
N SER A 305 -21.75 5.62 0.01
CA SER A 305 -22.18 5.70 1.41
C SER A 305 -21.54 4.60 2.28
N VAL A 306 -21.12 3.48 1.67
CA VAL A 306 -20.40 2.37 2.32
C VAL A 306 -18.90 2.35 2.02
N ALA A 307 -18.36 3.42 1.41
CA ALA A 307 -16.93 3.63 1.18
C ALA A 307 -16.02 3.38 2.40
N PRO A 308 -16.42 3.67 3.65
CA PRO A 308 -15.62 3.36 4.83
C PRO A 308 -15.26 1.87 4.96
N TYR A 309 -16.19 0.98 4.59
CA TYR A 309 -15.95 -0.46 4.63
C TYR A 309 -14.97 -0.91 3.54
N GLN A 310 -15.05 -0.32 2.35
CA GLN A 310 -14.06 -0.59 1.30
C GLN A 310 -12.66 -0.19 1.75
N ASN A 311 -12.53 0.96 2.39
CA ASN A 311 -11.23 1.43 2.87
C ASN A 311 -10.67 0.48 3.93
N ALA A 312 -11.47 0.09 4.93
CA ALA A 312 -11.08 -0.90 5.93
C ALA A 312 -10.72 -2.26 5.29
N PHE A 313 -11.48 -2.71 4.30
CA PHE A 313 -11.19 -3.91 3.53
C PHE A 313 -9.87 -3.83 2.77
N GLY A 314 -9.60 -2.74 2.05
CA GLY A 314 -8.36 -2.52 1.31
C GLY A 314 -7.14 -2.53 2.23
N TRP A 315 -7.21 -1.89 3.40
CA TRP A 315 -6.14 -1.93 4.39
C TRP A 315 -6.00 -3.30 5.07
N THR A 316 -7.05 -4.12 5.11
CA THR A 316 -6.93 -5.53 5.54
C THR A 316 -6.05 -6.31 4.57
N MET A 317 -6.24 -6.13 3.26
CA MET A 317 -5.35 -6.71 2.24
C MET A 317 -3.92 -6.18 2.36
N GLY A 318 -3.78 -4.91 2.76
CA GLY A 318 -2.49 -4.29 3.07
C GLY A 318 -1.66 -5.10 4.07
N ILE A 319 -2.25 -5.63 5.16
CA ILE A 319 -1.54 -6.43 6.18
C ILE A 319 -0.80 -7.61 5.54
N VAL A 320 -1.47 -8.33 4.64
CA VAL A 320 -0.89 -9.48 3.93
C VAL A 320 0.27 -9.00 3.05
N VAL A 321 0.06 -7.93 2.27
CA VAL A 321 1.08 -7.38 1.36
C VAL A 321 2.31 -6.90 2.14
N TYR A 322 2.15 -6.19 3.25
CA TYR A 322 3.27 -5.77 4.10
C TYR A 322 4.03 -6.98 4.67
N THR A 323 3.31 -7.99 5.16
CA THR A 323 3.93 -9.20 5.72
C THR A 323 4.77 -9.94 4.68
N VAL A 324 4.22 -10.14 3.49
CA VAL A 324 4.93 -10.78 2.37
C VAL A 324 6.10 -9.92 1.90
N GLY A 325 5.92 -8.60 1.81
CA GLY A 325 6.99 -7.65 1.50
C GLY A 325 8.15 -7.73 2.49
N ILE A 326 7.87 -7.81 3.79
CA ILE A 326 8.88 -8.01 4.84
C ILE A 326 9.62 -9.34 4.62
N LEU A 327 8.91 -10.44 4.40
CA LEU A 327 9.50 -11.76 4.17
C LEU A 327 10.38 -11.83 2.91
N PHE A 328 9.98 -11.10 1.87
CA PHE A 328 10.70 -10.99 0.61
C PHE A 328 11.97 -10.13 0.75
N MET A 329 11.87 -8.98 1.42
CA MET A 329 12.98 -8.03 1.57
C MET A 329 13.95 -8.38 2.70
N ALA A 330 13.53 -9.19 3.67
CA ALA A 330 14.35 -9.56 4.83
C ALA A 330 15.72 -10.13 4.36
N PRO A 331 16.84 -9.60 4.88
CA PRO A 331 18.16 -10.15 4.58
C PRO A 331 18.21 -11.63 4.97
N SER A 332 18.82 -12.48 4.13
CA SER A 332 19.08 -13.86 4.53
C SER A 332 20.01 -13.86 5.75
N SER A 333 19.70 -14.63 6.78
CA SER A 333 20.52 -14.79 8.00
C SER A 333 21.92 -15.38 7.74
N GLY A 334 22.26 -15.71 6.49
CA GLY A 334 23.60 -16.10 6.09
C GLY A 334 24.58 -14.93 6.25
N LYS A 335 25.69 -15.18 6.96
CA LYS A 335 26.85 -14.28 7.03
C LYS A 335 27.12 -13.69 5.64
N PRO A 336 27.34 -12.36 5.50
CA PRO A 336 27.83 -11.84 4.24
C PRO A 336 29.10 -12.62 3.92
N ALA A 337 29.12 -13.30 2.78
CA ALA A 337 30.38 -13.80 2.25
C ALA A 337 31.29 -12.57 2.21
N LYS A 338 32.39 -12.60 2.96
CA LYS A 338 33.51 -11.72 2.68
C LYS A 338 33.77 -11.93 1.19
N MET A 339 33.40 -10.95 0.37
CA MET A 339 33.98 -10.83 -0.94
C MET A 339 35.47 -10.68 -0.65
N ALA A 340 36.18 -11.81 -0.68
CA ALA A 340 37.60 -11.81 -0.78
C ALA A 340 37.87 -11.00 -2.05
N ALA A 341 38.37 -9.79 -1.86
CA ALA A 341 39.10 -9.11 -2.90
C ALA A 341 40.22 -10.09 -3.28
N SER A 342 40.00 -10.87 -4.33
CA SER A 342 41.09 -11.51 -5.04
C SER A 342 41.79 -10.36 -5.76
N SER A 343 42.62 -9.63 -5.02
CA SER A 343 43.76 -8.95 -5.60
C SER A 343 44.67 -10.08 -6.09
N THR A 344 44.42 -10.53 -7.32
CA THR A 344 45.46 -11.22 -8.07
C THR A 344 46.50 -10.16 -8.40
N THR A 345 47.38 -9.91 -7.42
CA THR A 345 48.64 -9.21 -7.64
C THR A 345 49.46 -10.14 -8.50
N ILE A 346 49.46 -9.90 -9.80
CA ILE A 346 50.43 -10.49 -10.72
C ILE A 346 51.79 -9.92 -10.28
N SER A 347 52.49 -10.70 -9.44
CA SER A 347 53.90 -10.46 -9.14
C SER A 347 54.69 -10.87 -10.37
N THR A 348 54.94 -9.91 -11.25
CA THR A 348 55.94 -10.05 -12.31
C THR A 348 57.31 -10.06 -11.66
N THR A 349 57.78 -11.23 -11.25
CA THR A 349 59.17 -11.43 -10.86
C THR A 349 59.98 -11.51 -12.15
N MET A 350 60.57 -10.39 -12.56
CA MET A 350 61.68 -10.38 -13.52
C MET A 350 62.87 -11.07 -12.85
N SER A 351 63.14 -12.32 -13.22
CA SER A 351 64.42 -12.97 -12.96
C SER A 351 65.40 -12.56 -14.07
N SER A 352 66.24 -11.57 -13.79
CA SER A 352 67.47 -11.35 -14.54
C SER A 352 68.51 -12.37 -14.09
N ASN A 353 68.60 -13.49 -14.81
CA ASN A 353 69.79 -14.33 -14.79
C ASN A 353 70.80 -13.74 -15.76
N SER A 354 71.75 -12.95 -15.25
CA SER A 354 73.03 -12.72 -15.89
C SER A 354 74.03 -13.70 -15.28
N SER A 355 74.24 -14.82 -15.98
CA SER A 355 75.41 -15.67 -15.79
C SER A 355 76.62 -14.97 -16.39
N GLU A 356 77.49 -14.45 -15.51
CA GLU A 356 78.93 -14.40 -15.76
C GLU A 356 79.41 -15.86 -15.82
N ASP A 357 79.92 -16.27 -16.99
CA ASP A 357 80.89 -17.35 -17.10
C ASP A 357 82.11 -16.76 -17.80
N ASP A 358 83.17 -16.59 -17.01
CA ASP A 358 84.55 -16.52 -17.46
C ASP A 358 84.96 -17.91 -17.97
N ASP A 359 85.42 -18.00 -19.23
CA ASP A 359 86.49 -18.90 -19.67
C ASP A 359 86.81 -18.71 -21.16
N LYS A 360 87.69 -17.73 -21.47
CA LYS A 360 88.90 -17.83 -22.33
C LYS A 360 89.40 -16.48 -22.83
#